data_AF-A0A0Q0JC93-F1
#
_entry.id   AF-A0A0Q0JC93-F1
#
_cell.length_a   1.000
_cell.length_b   1.000
_cell.length_c   1.000
_cell.angle_alpha   90.00
_cell.angle_beta   90.00
_cell.angle_gamma   90.00
#
_symmetry.space_group_name_H-M   'P 1'
#
loop_
_entity.id
_entity.type
_entity.pdbx_description
1 polymer ?
#
loop_
_entity_poly.entity_id
_entity_poly.type
_entity_poly.pdbx_seq_one_letter_code
_entity_poly.pdbx_strand_id
1 'polypeptide(L)'
;MFSGTELRRFEVSTPRNKYNLSATWTHDALRTTLRTTRYGETQDPSSTPELNEVLKPKWITDLDVAYATTDNLTLSLGANNIFDVYPDPTRENVEEVSTFSRLFAYSSFSPYGFNGRYVYGKIEMKF
;
A
#
# COMPACT_ATOMS: atom_id res chain seq x y z
N MET A 1 -9.34 24.84 22.26
CA MET A 1 -9.56 25.00 20.80
C MET A 1 -8.57 24.09 20.10
N PHE A 2 -9.00 23.29 19.13
CA PHE A 2 -8.06 22.52 18.31
C PHE A 2 -7.22 23.49 17.47
N SER A 3 -5.91 23.26 17.39
CA SER A 3 -5.03 24.01 16.49
C SER A 3 -5.48 23.78 15.04
N GLY A 4 -5.35 24.77 14.15
CA GLY A 4 -5.75 24.64 12.73
C GLY A 4 -5.07 23.46 12.01
N THR A 5 -3.88 23.06 12.47
CA THR A 5 -3.18 21.85 11.99
C THR A 5 -3.92 20.56 12.35
N GLU A 6 -4.49 20.48 13.55
CA GLU A 6 -5.25 19.31 13.98
C GLU A 6 -6.55 19.16 13.19
N LEU A 7 -7.23 20.26 12.85
CA LEU A 7 -8.37 20.23 11.95
C LEU A 7 -7.97 19.71 10.55
N ARG A 8 -6.86 20.22 10.00
CA ARG A 8 -6.35 19.76 8.70
C ARG A 8 -5.99 18.28 8.70
N ARG A 9 -5.45 17.73 9.79
CA ARG A 9 -5.19 16.29 9.88
C ARG A 9 -6.45 15.46 9.63
N PHE A 10 -7.58 15.87 10.19
CA PHE A 10 -8.85 15.18 9.91
C PHE A 10 -9.31 15.31 8.46
N GLU A 11 -8.90 16.35 7.74
CA GLU A 11 -9.30 16.62 6.36
C GLU A 11 -8.40 15.98 5.30
N VAL A 12 -7.09 15.87 5.55
CA VAL A 12 -6.08 15.51 4.52
C VAL A 12 -5.19 14.31 4.86
N SER A 13 -5.23 13.81 6.10
CA SER A 13 -4.39 12.68 6.51
C SER A 13 -4.90 11.32 6.03
N THR A 14 -6.08 11.27 5.40
CA THR A 14 -6.60 10.07 4.73
C THR A 14 -6.79 10.33 3.25
N PRO A 15 -6.57 9.31 2.39
CA PRO A 15 -6.62 9.53 0.96
C PRO A 15 -8.06 9.82 0.53
N ARG A 16 -8.26 10.92 -0.19
CA ARG A 16 -9.59 11.31 -0.70
C ARG A 16 -10.23 10.25 -1.58
N ASN A 17 -9.42 9.41 -2.22
CA ASN A 17 -9.87 8.30 -3.05
C ASN A 17 -9.01 7.06 -2.79
N LYS A 18 -9.68 5.90 -2.74
CA LYS A 18 -9.05 4.59 -2.72
C LYS A 18 -9.78 3.69 -3.70
N TYR A 19 -9.05 3.11 -4.65
CA TYR A 19 -9.60 2.19 -5.64
C TYR A 19 -9.07 0.80 -5.39
N ASN A 20 -9.95 -0.19 -5.30
CA ASN A 20 -9.57 -1.61 -5.18
C ASN A 20 -10.12 -2.33 -6.41
N LEU A 21 -9.23 -2.84 -7.25
CA LEU A 21 -9.57 -3.60 -8.44
C LEU A 21 -9.08 -5.03 -8.26
N SER A 22 -9.91 -6.00 -8.63
CA SER A 22 -9.59 -7.42 -8.53
C SER A 22 -10.05 -8.13 -9.78
N ALA A 23 -9.18 -8.96 -10.34
CA ALA A 23 -9.49 -9.84 -11.45
C ALA A 23 -9.06 -11.27 -11.09
N THR A 24 -9.98 -12.21 -11.22
CA THR A 24 -9.69 -13.63 -11.06
C THR A 24 -9.95 -14.32 -12.39
N TRP A 25 -8.91 -14.96 -12.92
CA TRP A 25 -8.99 -15.82 -14.09
C TRP A 25 -8.90 -17.28 -13.63
N THR A 26 -9.76 -18.13 -14.17
CA THR A 26 -9.75 -19.57 -13.91
C THR A 26 -9.83 -20.30 -15.23
N HIS A 27 -8.93 -21.25 -15.42
CA HIS A 27 -8.87 -22.12 -16.59
C HIS A 27 -8.48 -23.52 -16.14
N ASP A 28 -9.42 -24.45 -16.22
CA ASP A 28 -9.30 -25.81 -15.70
C ASP A 28 -8.80 -25.85 -14.24
N ALA A 29 -7.62 -26.43 -14.02
CA ALA A 29 -6.99 -26.55 -12.70
C ALA A 29 -6.25 -25.28 -12.24
N LEU A 30 -6.06 -24.29 -13.13
CA LEU A 30 -5.31 -23.07 -12.84
C LEU A 30 -6.26 -21.94 -12.43
N ARG A 31 -5.95 -21.27 -11.33
CA ARG A 31 -6.59 -20.03 -10.90
C ARG A 31 -5.52 -18.96 -10.67
N THR A 32 -5.71 -17.80 -11.27
CA THR A 32 -4.86 -16.63 -11.07
C THR A 32 -5.71 -15.47 -10.58
N THR A 33 -5.30 -14.85 -9.48
CA THR A 33 -5.95 -13.67 -8.92
C THR A 33 -4.96 -12.51 -8.90
N LEU A 34 -5.30 -11.44 -9.61
CA LEU A 34 -4.60 -10.17 -9.59
C LEU A 34 -5.44 -9.17 -8.79
N ARG A 35 -4.85 -8.55 -7.78
CA ARG A 35 -5.47 -7.45 -7.03
C ARG A 35 -4.60 -6.23 -7.14
N THR A 36 -5.19 -5.07 -7.38
CA THR A 36 -4.45 -3.80 -7.38
C THR A 36 -5.24 -2.75 -6.61
N THR A 37 -4.54 -2.06 -5.72
CA THR A 37 -5.11 -1.03 -4.85
C THR A 37 -4.40 0.28 -5.10
N ARG A 38 -5.15 1.31 -5.54
CA ARG A 38 -4.64 2.68 -5.63
C ARG A 38 -4.97 3.44 -4.37
N TYR A 39 -3.94 3.94 -3.70
CA TYR A 39 -4.06 4.92 -2.64
C TYR A 39 -3.91 6.32 -3.24
N GLY A 40 -4.89 7.19 -2.98
CA GLY A 40 -4.83 8.60 -3.34
C GLY A 40 -3.77 9.36 -2.54
N GLU A 41 -3.60 10.63 -2.88
CA GLU A 41 -2.69 11.52 -2.17
C GLU A 41 -3.14 11.72 -0.71
N THR A 42 -2.18 11.74 0.20
CA THR A 42 -2.36 12.13 1.60
C THR A 42 -1.37 13.19 1.99
N GLN A 43 -1.62 13.85 3.13
CA GLN A 43 -0.73 14.87 3.65
C GLN A 43 -0.54 14.72 5.16
N ASP A 44 0.70 14.89 5.64
CA ASP A 44 0.97 15.27 7.03
C ASP A 44 1.09 16.80 7.09
N PRO A 45 0.03 17.50 7.51
CA PRO A 45 0.03 18.95 7.53
C PRO A 45 0.83 19.49 8.71
N SER A 46 1.55 20.57 8.45
CA SER A 46 2.27 21.38 9.43
C SER A 46 1.62 22.75 9.59
N SER A 47 1.98 23.47 10.66
CA SER A 47 1.64 24.89 10.81
C SER A 47 2.36 25.79 9.78
N THR A 48 3.50 25.32 9.28
CA THR A 48 4.31 25.98 8.25
C THR A 48 4.08 25.25 6.91
N PRO A 49 3.50 25.92 5.88
CA PRO A 49 3.13 25.26 4.62
C PRO A 49 4.27 24.51 3.93
N GLU A 50 5.49 25.04 4.00
CA GLU A 50 6.69 24.50 3.37
C GLU A 50 7.14 23.17 4.00
N LEU A 51 6.70 22.92 5.25
CA LEU A 51 6.95 21.69 5.99
C LEU A 51 5.85 20.64 5.83
N ASN A 52 4.81 20.93 5.03
CA ASN A 52 3.78 19.94 4.76
C ASN A 52 4.37 18.76 3.99
N GLU A 53 4.12 17.55 4.48
CA GLU A 53 4.55 16.35 3.79
C GLU A 53 3.45 15.89 2.85
N VAL A 54 3.65 15.96 1.54
CA VAL A 54 2.69 15.50 0.52
C VAL A 54 3.07 14.11 0.03
N LEU A 55 2.28 13.11 0.39
CA LEU A 55 2.47 11.73 -0.02
C LEU A 55 1.71 11.47 -1.32
N LYS A 56 2.47 11.23 -2.40
CA LYS A 56 1.91 11.03 -3.74
C LYS A 56 1.08 9.75 -3.84
N PRO A 57 0.07 9.72 -4.73
CA PRO A 57 -0.70 8.50 -4.98
C PRO A 57 0.18 7.34 -5.45
N LYS A 58 -0.09 6.12 -4.96
CA LYS A 58 0.61 4.89 -5.37
C LYS A 58 -0.36 3.75 -5.65
N TRP A 59 0.11 2.80 -6.45
CA TRP A 59 -0.55 1.53 -6.72
C TRP A 59 0.20 0.39 -6.06
N ILE A 60 -0.51 -0.43 -5.28
CA ILE A 60 0.01 -1.67 -4.72
C ILE A 60 -0.66 -2.82 -5.46
N THR A 61 0.14 -3.74 -6.01
CA THR A 61 -0.36 -4.86 -6.79
C THR A 61 0.06 -6.17 -6.17
N ASP A 62 -0.90 -7.07 -6.02
CA ASP A 62 -0.73 -8.42 -5.50
C ASP A 62 -1.11 -9.42 -6.58
N LEU A 63 -0.39 -10.54 -6.62
CA LEU A 63 -0.64 -11.64 -7.53
C LEU A 63 -0.65 -12.95 -6.75
N ASP A 64 -1.65 -13.78 -7.01
CA ASP A 64 -1.78 -15.11 -6.44
C ASP A 64 -2.09 -16.11 -7.56
N VAL A 65 -1.32 -17.19 -7.64
CA VAL A 65 -1.52 -18.26 -8.61
C VAL A 65 -1.70 -19.56 -7.85
N ALA A 66 -2.81 -20.24 -8.08
CA ALA A 66 -3.14 -21.52 -7.50
C ALA A 66 -3.35 -22.57 -8.60
N TYR A 67 -2.85 -23.78 -8.35
CA TYR A 67 -2.96 -24.91 -9.25
C TYR A 67 -3.48 -26.14 -8.48
N ALA A 68 -4.62 -26.67 -8.92
CA ALA A 68 -5.19 -27.91 -8.40
C ALA A 68 -4.45 -29.11 -9.01
N THR A 69 -3.42 -29.60 -8.30
CA THR A 69 -2.63 -30.74 -8.76
C THR A 69 -3.45 -32.03 -8.79
N THR A 70 -4.39 -32.17 -7.85
CA THR A 70 -5.40 -33.25 -7.82
C THR A 70 -6.73 -32.68 -7.32
N ASP A 71 -7.81 -33.49 -7.34
CA ASP A 71 -9.11 -33.09 -6.80
C ASP A 71 -9.07 -32.72 -5.31
N ASN A 72 -8.08 -33.22 -4.58
CA ASN A 72 -7.91 -33.04 -3.15
C ASN A 72 -6.72 -32.14 -2.76
N LEU A 73 -5.85 -31.76 -3.70
CA LEU A 73 -4.62 -31.03 -3.44
C LEU A 73 -4.49 -29.80 -4.32
N THR A 74 -4.35 -28.63 -3.71
CA THR A 74 -4.06 -27.36 -4.39
C THR A 74 -2.78 -26.75 -3.86
N LEU A 75 -1.88 -26.39 -4.78
CA LEU A 75 -0.67 -25.63 -4.49
C LEU A 75 -0.89 -24.18 -4.91
N SER A 76 -0.40 -23.22 -4.13
CA SER A 76 -0.48 -21.82 -4.48
C SER A 76 0.84 -21.11 -4.23
N LEU A 77 1.18 -20.19 -5.12
CA LEU A 77 2.31 -19.28 -5.02
C LEU A 77 1.77 -17.87 -5.21
N GLY A 78 1.99 -17.01 -4.23
CA GLY A 78 1.53 -15.63 -4.29
C GLY A 78 2.58 -14.65 -3.80
N ALA A 79 2.40 -13.41 -4.21
CA ALA A 79 3.20 -12.28 -3.77
C ALA A 79 2.30 -11.07 -3.52
N ASN A 80 2.51 -10.40 -2.39
CA ASN A 80 1.93 -9.10 -2.10
C ASN A 80 2.96 -8.03 -2.43
N ASN A 81 2.48 -6.91 -2.98
CA ASN A 81 3.32 -5.82 -3.45
C ASN A 81 4.41 -6.30 -4.44
N ILE A 82 4.00 -6.91 -5.55
CA ILE A 82 4.92 -7.56 -6.51
C ILE A 82 5.96 -6.60 -7.10
N PHE A 83 5.63 -5.31 -7.16
CA PHE A 83 6.50 -4.24 -7.67
C PHE A 83 7.39 -3.60 -6.60
N ASP A 84 7.37 -4.10 -5.37
CA ASP A 84 8.20 -3.62 -4.26
C ASP A 84 8.06 -2.10 -4.04
N VAL A 85 6.80 -1.64 -3.96
CA VAL A 85 6.46 -0.23 -3.78
C VAL A 85 6.57 0.15 -2.33
N TYR A 86 7.26 1.27 -2.08
CA TYR A 86 7.39 1.91 -0.77
C TYR A 86 6.80 3.32 -0.82
N PRO A 87 6.52 3.94 0.34
CA PRO A 87 6.32 5.37 0.38
C PRO A 87 7.56 6.12 -0.09
N ASP A 88 7.33 7.29 -0.64
CA ASP A 88 8.43 8.20 -0.94
C ASP A 88 9.04 8.66 0.40
N PRO A 89 10.38 8.75 0.52
CA PRO A 89 11.03 9.16 1.76
C PRO A 89 10.53 10.53 2.23
N THR A 90 10.41 10.74 3.55
CA THR A 90 9.84 12.00 4.07
C THR A 90 10.57 13.25 3.60
N ARG A 91 11.89 13.15 3.42
CA ARG A 91 12.71 14.25 2.89
C ARG A 91 12.39 14.64 1.45
N GLU A 92 11.78 13.76 0.66
CA GLU A 92 11.37 14.01 -0.72
C GLU A 92 9.93 14.51 -0.84
N ASN A 93 9.17 14.48 0.27
CA ASN A 93 7.76 14.84 0.32
C ASN A 93 7.52 16.27 0.85
N VAL A 94 8.56 16.99 1.27
CA VAL A 94 8.50 18.33 1.86
C VAL A 94 9.28 19.34 1.02
N GLU A 95 8.86 20.60 1.03
CA GLU A 95 9.60 21.69 0.36
C GLU A 95 10.79 22.16 1.22
N GLU A 96 10.61 22.21 2.54
CA GLU A 96 11.65 22.52 3.51
C GLU A 96 11.83 21.37 4.52
N VAL A 97 13.09 21.09 4.88
CA VAL A 97 13.47 19.91 5.67
C VAL A 97 13.35 20.20 7.17
N SER A 98 12.36 19.58 7.83
CA SER A 98 12.20 19.59 9.30
C SER A 98 13.13 18.60 10.02
N THR A 99 13.25 18.70 11.35
CA THR A 99 13.96 17.69 12.17
C THR A 99 13.40 16.28 11.98
N PHE A 100 12.08 16.13 11.93
CA PHE A 100 11.44 14.82 11.76
C PHE A 100 11.67 14.21 10.38
N SER A 101 11.71 15.05 9.33
CA SER A 101 12.03 14.60 7.97
C SER A 101 13.46 14.06 7.79
N ARG A 102 14.34 14.28 8.76
CA ARG A 102 15.72 13.74 8.80
C ARG A 102 15.85 12.48 9.64
N LEU A 103 14.90 12.25 10.55
CA LEU A 103 14.94 11.14 11.51
C LEU A 103 14.15 9.94 11.02
N PHE A 104 12.97 10.17 10.44
CA PHE A 104 12.11 9.11 9.94
C PHE A 104 12.31 8.90 8.45
N ALA A 105 12.39 7.63 8.05
CA ALA A 105 12.52 7.25 6.65
C ALA A 105 11.24 7.55 5.86
N TYR A 106 10.07 7.28 6.46
CA TYR A 106 8.76 7.43 5.84
C TYR A 106 7.77 8.10 6.79
N SER A 107 6.77 8.79 6.24
CA SER A 107 5.69 9.38 7.03
C SER A 107 4.87 8.30 7.74
N SER A 108 4.51 8.55 9.01
CA SER A 108 3.50 7.75 9.71
C SER A 108 2.10 7.89 9.11
N PHE A 109 1.88 8.91 8.26
CA PHE A 109 0.64 9.16 7.54
C PHE A 109 0.54 8.43 6.19
N SER A 110 1.49 7.54 5.90
CA SER A 110 1.38 6.64 4.75
C SER A 110 0.13 5.75 4.86
N PRO A 111 -0.76 5.75 3.86
CA PRO A 111 -1.99 4.96 3.90
C PRO A 111 -1.77 3.47 3.58
N TYR A 112 -0.54 3.05 3.33
CA TYR A 112 -0.11 1.67 3.11
C TYR A 112 1.21 1.36 3.85
N GLY A 113 1.50 0.07 4.03
CA GLY A 113 2.60 -0.41 4.86
C GLY A 113 4.00 -0.23 4.24
N PHE A 114 5.02 -0.35 5.08
CA PHE A 114 6.44 -0.19 4.70
C PHE A 114 7.16 -1.50 4.37
N ASN A 115 6.45 -2.63 4.45
CA ASN A 115 7.05 -3.96 4.47
C ASN A 115 7.48 -4.50 3.09
N GLY A 116 7.54 -3.65 2.06
CA GLY A 116 8.02 -4.05 0.72
C GLY A 116 7.24 -5.23 0.12
N ARG A 117 7.92 -5.99 -0.75
CA ARG A 117 7.38 -7.22 -1.33
C ARG A 117 7.43 -8.40 -0.36
N TYR A 118 6.32 -9.12 -0.26
CA TYR A 118 6.21 -10.38 0.48
C TYR A 118 5.80 -11.52 -0.44
N VAL A 119 6.53 -12.64 -0.43
CA VAL A 119 6.27 -13.82 -1.26
C VAL A 119 5.94 -15.02 -0.37
N TYR A 120 4.92 -15.78 -0.72
CA TYR A 120 4.45 -16.92 0.06
C TYR A 120 4.06 -18.10 -0.82
N GLY A 121 4.14 -19.30 -0.25
CA GLY A 121 3.57 -20.53 -0.80
C GLY A 121 2.50 -21.08 0.13
N LYS A 122 1.45 -21.69 -0.43
CA LYS A 122 0.36 -22.32 0.32
C LYS A 122 0.09 -23.72 -0.25
N ILE A 123 -0.19 -24.67 0.63
CA ILE A 123 -0.67 -26.01 0.29
C ILE A 123 -2.04 -26.18 0.95
N GLU A 124 -3.05 -26.53 0.16
CA GLU A 124 -4.41 -26.80 0.63
C GLU A 124 -4.79 -28.25 0.31
N MET A 125 -5.26 -28.98 1.33
CA MET A 125 -5.75 -30.36 1.20
C MET A 125 -7.22 -30.43 1.61
N LYS A 126 -8.03 -31.14 0.83
CA LYS A 126 -9.45 -31.39 1.10
C LYS A 126 -9.67 -32.88 1.36
N PHE A 127 -10.38 -33.21 2.44
CA PHE A 127 -10.70 -34.56 2.90
C PHE A 127 -12.15 -34.91 2.62
#